data_AF-A0A2W7PYN9-F1
#
_entry.id   AF-A0A2W7PYN9-F1
#
_cell.length_a   1.000
_cell.length_b   1.000
_cell.length_c   1.000
_cell.angle_alpha   90.00
_cell.angle_beta   90.00
_cell.angle_gamma   90.00
#
_symmetry.space_group_name_H-M   'P 1'
#
loop_
_entity.id
_entity.type
_entity.pdbx_description
1 polymer ?
#
loop_
_entity_poly.entity_id
_entity_poly.type
_entity_poly.pdbx_seq_one_letter_code
_entity_poly.pdbx_strand_id
1 'polypeptide(L)'
;MKILALTRYSRLGASTRLRALQYLPALERAGLQIEVAPFFDDAYLTDLYSGRRNLGRTLGYFTQRIKHMRKAGDTQLIWIEKEALPWMPWALERAMLPRDVPYVVDYDDAVFHRYDQSPHRAVRAAVERQPLWPVATTTLAGGADRRAGLPAWRSAPPAKVILG
;
A
#
# COMPACT_ATOMS: atom_id res chain seq x y z
N MET A 1 16.37 -11.42 6.67
CA MET A 1 14.91 -11.61 6.51
C MET A 1 14.48 -11.10 5.15
N LYS A 2 13.66 -11.85 4.40
CA LYS A 2 13.16 -11.44 3.06
C LYS A 2 11.81 -10.74 3.18
N ILE A 3 11.73 -9.52 2.64
CA ILE A 3 10.55 -8.65 2.71
C ILE A 3 10.13 -8.28 1.30
N LEU A 4 8.85 -8.44 0.96
CA LEU A 4 8.28 -7.92 -0.29
C LEU A 4 7.58 -6.58 -0.02
N ALA A 5 8.11 -5.50 -0.59
CA ALA A 5 7.50 -4.18 -0.53
C ALA A 5 6.59 -3.95 -1.74
N LEU A 6 5.27 -4.08 -1.55
CA LEU A 6 4.23 -3.74 -2.53
C LEU A 6 4.00 -2.22 -2.52
N THR A 7 4.72 -1.51 -3.37
CA THR A 7 4.67 -0.05 -3.46
C THR A 7 3.74 0.44 -4.57
N ARG A 8 3.23 1.67 -4.47
CA ARG A 8 2.32 2.23 -5.48
C ARG A 8 3.06 2.59 -6.77
N TYR A 9 4.23 3.21 -6.63
CA TYR A 9 5.04 3.72 -7.73
C TYR A 9 6.46 3.17 -7.66
N SER A 10 7.18 3.21 -8.77
CA SER A 10 8.62 3.00 -8.77
C SER A 10 9.37 4.15 -8.10
N ARG A 11 10.72 4.10 -8.13
CA ARG A 11 11.59 5.15 -7.57
C ARG A 11 11.40 6.54 -8.18
N LEU A 12 10.83 6.64 -9.39
CA LEU A 12 10.48 7.92 -9.99
C LEU A 12 9.31 8.62 -9.27
N GLY A 13 8.46 7.86 -8.59
CA GLY A 13 7.33 8.41 -7.84
C GLY A 13 7.78 9.07 -6.56
N ALA A 14 7.69 10.40 -6.48
CA ALA A 14 8.12 11.17 -5.30
C ALA A 14 7.43 10.70 -4.00
N SER A 15 6.14 10.35 -4.06
CA SER A 15 5.38 9.84 -2.90
C SER A 15 5.98 8.56 -2.33
N THR A 16 6.24 7.56 -3.18
CA THR A 16 6.80 6.27 -2.76
C THR A 16 8.26 6.43 -2.35
N ARG A 17 9.03 7.24 -3.08
CA ARG A 17 10.45 7.47 -2.80
C ARG A 17 10.69 8.01 -1.40
N LEU A 18 9.93 9.03 -0.99
CA LEU A 18 10.11 9.70 0.30
C LEU A 18 9.49 8.93 1.48
N ARG A 19 8.51 8.05 1.23
CA ARG A 19 7.82 7.31 2.30
C ARG A 19 8.38 5.92 2.54
N ALA A 20 8.69 5.19 1.48
CA ALA A 20 9.16 3.82 1.58
C ALA A 20 10.64 3.70 1.18
N LEU A 21 11.00 4.20 0.00
CA LEU A 21 12.28 3.81 -0.62
C LEU A 21 13.50 4.47 0.03
N GLN A 22 13.35 5.61 0.69
CA GLN A 22 14.46 6.30 1.36
C GLN A 22 15.05 5.49 2.52
N TYR A 23 14.25 4.60 3.12
CA TYR A 23 14.68 3.77 4.24
C TYR A 23 15.35 2.47 3.81
N LEU A 24 15.23 2.07 2.53
CA LEU A 24 15.80 0.81 2.03
C LEU A 24 17.29 0.66 2.35
N PRO A 25 18.17 1.65 2.13
CA PRO A 25 19.58 1.49 2.43
C PRO A 25 19.85 1.24 3.92
N ALA A 26 19.03 1.80 4.82
CA ALA A 26 19.17 1.58 6.25
C ALA A 26 18.70 0.17 6.65
N LEU A 27 17.60 -0.29 6.07
CA LEU A 27 17.04 -1.61 6.31
C LEU A 27 17.94 -2.72 5.73
N GLU A 28 18.50 -2.50 4.56
CA GLU A 28 19.48 -3.41 3.93
C GLU A 28 20.75 -3.55 4.77
N ARG A 29 21.26 -2.43 5.31
CA ARG A 29 22.39 -2.44 6.26
C ARG A 29 22.07 -3.19 7.55
N ALA A 30 20.80 -3.27 7.95
CA ALA A 30 20.34 -4.07 9.08
C ALA A 30 20.15 -5.57 8.75
N GLY A 31 20.54 -6.02 7.54
CA GLY A 31 20.43 -7.41 7.11
C GLY A 31 19.04 -7.81 6.58
N LEU A 32 18.20 -6.83 6.26
CA LEU A 32 16.90 -7.06 5.62
C LEU A 32 17.07 -7.08 4.10
N GLN A 33 16.54 -8.11 3.45
CA GLN A 33 16.51 -8.21 1.99
C GLN A 33 15.14 -7.73 1.53
N ILE A 34 15.09 -6.55 0.92
CA ILE A 34 13.82 -5.95 0.50
C ILE A 34 13.70 -6.01 -1.02
N GLU A 35 12.70 -6.74 -1.50
CA GLU A 35 12.29 -6.74 -2.90
C GLU A 35 11.19 -5.69 -3.09
N VAL A 36 11.44 -4.67 -3.91
CA VAL A 36 10.44 -3.64 -4.21
C VAL A 36 9.65 -4.04 -5.45
N ALA A 37 8.34 -4.19 -5.29
CA ALA A 37 7.42 -4.49 -6.36
C ALA A 37 6.44 -3.31 -6.54
N PRO A 38 6.73 -2.35 -7.44
CA PRO A 38 5.83 -1.24 -7.72
C PRO A 38 4.59 -1.70 -8.50
N PHE A 39 3.44 -1.03 -8.31
CA PHE A 39 2.23 -1.28 -9.12
C PHE A 39 2.38 -0.63 -10.49
N PHE A 40 2.77 0.64 -10.50
CA PHE A 40 3.06 1.40 -11.71
C PHE A 40 4.56 1.49 -11.97
N ASP A 41 4.96 1.19 -13.19
CA ASP A 41 6.35 1.24 -13.63
C ASP A 41 6.81 2.66 -14.02
N ASP A 42 8.09 2.77 -14.37
CA ASP A 42 8.70 4.03 -14.81
C ASP A 42 8.05 4.58 -16.09
N ALA A 43 7.60 3.70 -16.98
CA ALA A 43 6.93 4.09 -18.21
C ALA A 43 5.59 4.77 -17.91
N TYR A 44 4.79 4.24 -16.99
CA TYR A 44 3.56 4.87 -16.53
C TYR A 44 3.82 6.27 -15.97
N LEU A 45 4.84 6.42 -15.12
CA LEU A 45 5.16 7.70 -14.49
C LEU A 45 5.66 8.73 -15.51
N THR A 46 6.45 8.28 -16.48
CA THR A 46 6.93 9.13 -17.58
C THR A 46 5.76 9.65 -18.42
N ASP A 47 4.79 8.79 -18.76
CA ASP A 47 3.58 9.20 -19.46
C ASP A 47 2.73 10.15 -18.60
N LEU A 48 2.55 9.83 -17.32
CA LEU A 48 1.79 10.66 -16.38
C LEU A 48 2.39 12.08 -16.25
N TYR A 49 3.71 12.19 -16.10
CA TYR A 49 4.40 13.48 -15.98
C TYR A 49 4.46 14.26 -17.31
N SER A 50 4.33 13.58 -18.45
CA SER A 50 4.20 14.21 -19.77
C SER A 50 2.75 14.51 -20.17
N GLY A 51 1.79 14.31 -19.27
CA GLY A 51 0.37 14.60 -19.50
C GLY A 51 -0.36 13.56 -20.35
N ARG A 52 0.29 12.45 -20.70
CA ARG A 52 -0.33 11.33 -21.44
C ARG A 52 -0.90 10.30 -20.48
N ARG A 53 -2.07 9.74 -20.81
CA ARG A 53 -2.68 8.65 -20.04
C ARG A 53 -2.87 7.43 -20.92
N ASN A 54 -1.96 6.45 -20.79
CA ASN A 54 -2.11 5.17 -21.46
C ASN A 54 -2.90 4.19 -20.59
N LEU A 55 -4.24 4.31 -20.64
CA LEU A 55 -5.14 3.43 -19.89
C LEU A 55 -5.09 1.97 -20.35
N GLY A 56 -4.63 1.70 -21.58
CA GLY A 56 -4.53 0.35 -22.13
C GLY A 56 -3.56 -0.56 -21.37
N ARG A 57 -2.58 0.02 -20.66
CA ARG A 57 -1.60 -0.74 -19.86
C ARG A 57 -2.11 -1.10 -18.46
N THR A 58 -3.25 -0.55 -18.03
CA THR A 58 -3.80 -0.73 -16.67
C THR A 58 -4.00 -2.19 -16.32
N LEU A 59 -4.59 -2.98 -17.23
CA LEU A 59 -4.81 -4.41 -17.00
C LEU A 59 -3.50 -5.18 -16.82
N GLY A 60 -2.45 -4.78 -17.56
CA GLY A 60 -1.10 -5.33 -17.41
C GLY A 60 -0.57 -5.17 -15.98
N TYR A 61 -0.69 -3.97 -15.39
CA TYR A 61 -0.28 -3.70 -14.01
C TYR A 61 -1.02 -4.56 -12.99
N PHE A 62 -2.33 -4.76 -13.17
CA PHE A 62 -3.11 -5.66 -12.33
C PHE A 62 -2.61 -7.10 -12.42
N THR A 63 -2.41 -7.63 -13.63
CA THR A 63 -1.92 -9.00 -13.80
C THR A 63 -0.52 -9.19 -13.19
N GLN A 64 0.36 -8.20 -13.34
CA GLN A 64 1.70 -8.23 -12.76
C GLN A 64 1.64 -8.17 -11.23
N ARG A 65 0.80 -7.31 -10.65
CA ARG A 65 0.61 -7.25 -9.20
C ARG A 65 0.12 -8.58 -8.63
N ILE A 66 -0.84 -9.23 -9.28
CA ILE A 66 -1.34 -10.55 -8.85
C ILE A 66 -0.21 -11.58 -8.85
N LYS A 67 0.67 -11.57 -9.85
CA LYS A 67 1.86 -12.44 -9.87
C LYS A 67 2.79 -12.16 -8.69
N HIS A 68 3.06 -10.89 -8.37
CA HIS A 68 3.88 -10.52 -7.20
C HIS A 68 3.25 -10.99 -5.88
N MET A 69 1.94 -10.79 -5.69
CA MET A 69 1.24 -11.24 -4.49
C MET A 69 1.25 -12.76 -4.33
N ARG A 70 1.10 -13.51 -5.43
CA ARG A 70 1.18 -14.98 -5.40
C ARG A 70 2.60 -15.48 -5.09
N LYS A 71 3.63 -14.82 -5.63
CA LYS A 71 5.04 -15.12 -5.34
C LYS A 71 5.46 -14.69 -3.92
N ALA A 72 4.67 -13.83 -3.26
CA ALA A 72 4.96 -13.36 -1.91
C ALA A 72 4.99 -14.48 -0.85
N GLY A 73 4.49 -15.68 -1.17
CA GLY A 73 4.58 -16.86 -0.30
C GLY A 73 6.02 -17.24 0.07
N ASP A 74 7.01 -16.88 -0.75
CA ASP A 74 8.44 -17.15 -0.48
C ASP A 74 9.09 -16.11 0.45
N THR A 75 8.31 -15.16 0.96
CA THR A 75 8.80 -14.05 1.79
C THR A 75 8.33 -14.18 3.24
N GLN A 76 9.07 -13.55 4.15
CA GLN A 76 8.80 -13.63 5.59
C GLN A 76 7.90 -12.48 6.06
N LEU A 77 7.79 -11.41 5.26
CA LEU A 77 6.97 -10.23 5.55
C LEU A 77 6.57 -9.52 4.26
N ILE A 78 5.32 -9.07 4.18
CA ILE A 78 4.84 -8.21 3.10
C ILE A 78 4.68 -6.79 3.65
N TRP A 79 5.34 -5.82 3.04
CA TRP A 79 5.14 -4.40 3.34
C TRP A 79 4.28 -3.79 2.23
N ILE A 80 3.08 -3.31 2.58
CA ILE A 80 2.11 -2.71 1.65
C ILE A 80 2.13 -1.19 1.82
N GLU A 81 2.40 -0.45 0.75
CA GLU A 81 2.24 1.01 0.72
C GLU A 81 0.81 1.35 0.30
N LYS A 82 0.01 1.92 1.21
CA LYS A 82 -1.40 2.34 1.01
C LYS A 82 -2.36 1.19 0.71
N GLU A 83 -2.21 0.53 -0.44
CA GLU A 83 -3.10 -0.49 -0.99
C GLU A 83 -2.25 -1.50 -1.79
N ALA A 84 -2.51 -2.81 -1.65
CA ALA A 84 -1.83 -3.82 -2.45
C ALA A 84 -2.35 -3.83 -3.89
N LEU A 85 -3.68 -3.67 -4.06
CA LEU A 85 -4.34 -3.47 -5.34
C LEU A 85 -5.12 -2.14 -5.33
N PRO A 86 -4.64 -1.11 -6.05
CA PRO A 86 -5.36 0.16 -6.14
C PRO A 86 -6.81 -0.03 -6.61
N TRP A 87 -7.73 0.69 -5.98
CA TRP A 87 -9.17 0.72 -6.29
C TRP A 87 -9.95 -0.58 -6.01
N MET A 88 -9.36 -1.55 -5.32
CA MET A 88 -10.00 -2.81 -4.99
C MET A 88 -10.43 -2.85 -3.52
N PRO A 89 -11.54 -3.54 -3.17
CA PRO A 89 -11.86 -3.79 -1.77
C PRO A 89 -10.81 -4.67 -1.10
N TRP A 90 -10.51 -4.37 0.17
CA TRP A 90 -9.59 -5.17 0.99
C TRP A 90 -9.91 -6.67 0.99
N ALA A 91 -11.19 -7.05 0.96
CA ALA A 91 -11.59 -8.46 0.91
C ALA A 91 -10.98 -9.21 -0.28
N LEU A 92 -10.89 -8.57 -1.45
CA LEU A 92 -10.27 -9.18 -2.63
C LEU A 92 -8.75 -9.17 -2.53
N GLU A 93 -8.16 -8.08 -2.01
CA GLU A 93 -6.72 -8.03 -1.73
C GLU A 93 -6.30 -9.17 -0.80
N ARG A 94 -7.01 -9.35 0.31
CA ARG A 94 -6.77 -10.39 1.30
C ARG A 94 -6.94 -11.80 0.72
N ALA A 95 -7.89 -12.00 -0.18
CA ALA A 95 -8.08 -13.29 -0.86
C ALA A 95 -6.89 -13.65 -1.78
N MET A 96 -6.15 -12.65 -2.27
CA MET A 96 -5.01 -12.84 -3.17
C MET A 96 -3.65 -12.85 -2.48
N LEU A 97 -3.56 -12.32 -1.25
CA LEU A 97 -2.35 -12.38 -0.43
C LEU A 97 -2.18 -13.78 0.20
N PRO A 98 -0.93 -14.24 0.41
CA PRO A 98 -0.67 -15.47 1.15
C PRO A 98 -1.26 -15.40 2.56
N ARG A 99 -1.89 -16.49 3.02
CA ARG A 99 -2.53 -16.54 4.35
C ARG A 99 -1.52 -16.57 5.50
N ASP A 100 -0.39 -17.23 5.28
CA ASP A 100 0.60 -17.56 6.31
C ASP A 100 1.76 -16.55 6.40
N VAL A 101 1.76 -15.52 5.56
CA VAL A 101 2.79 -14.47 5.56
C VAL A 101 2.24 -13.24 6.27
N PRO A 102 2.90 -12.74 7.35
CA PRO A 102 2.47 -11.52 8.01
C PRO A 102 2.67 -10.31 7.08
N TYR A 103 1.86 -9.28 7.28
CA TYR A 103 1.94 -8.06 6.49
C TYR A 103 1.86 -6.80 7.37
N VAL A 104 2.60 -5.77 6.94
CA VAL A 104 2.60 -4.41 7.47
C VAL A 104 2.00 -3.52 6.41
N VAL A 105 1.07 -2.66 6.80
CA VAL A 105 0.52 -1.64 5.90
C VAL A 105 0.94 -0.26 6.39
N ASP A 106 1.55 0.49 5.48
CA ASP A 106 1.91 1.89 5.66
C ASP A 106 0.74 2.75 5.16
N TYR A 107 0.07 3.40 6.11
CA TYR A 107 -1.10 4.23 5.84
C TYR A 107 -0.75 5.72 5.84
N ASP A 108 -1.32 6.41 4.87
CA ASP A 108 -1.27 7.86 4.76
C ASP A 108 -2.69 8.40 5.04
N ASP A 109 -2.84 9.18 6.11
CA ASP A 109 -4.14 9.70 6.58
C ASP A 109 -4.90 10.50 5.50
N ALA A 110 -4.21 10.94 4.45
CA ALA A 110 -4.79 11.71 3.34
C ALA A 110 -5.43 10.87 2.21
N VAL A 111 -5.34 9.54 2.22
CA VAL A 111 -5.92 8.71 1.14
C VAL A 111 -7.45 8.75 1.15
N PHE A 112 -8.07 8.88 2.32
CA PHE A 112 -9.53 8.93 2.48
C PHE A 112 -10.18 10.11 1.75
N HIS A 113 -9.56 11.29 1.77
CA HIS A 113 -10.09 12.47 1.08
C HIS A 113 -10.15 12.31 -0.45
N ARG A 114 -9.27 11.47 -1.02
CA ARG A 114 -9.18 11.28 -2.47
C ARG A 114 -10.26 10.35 -3.02
N TYR A 115 -10.79 9.46 -2.18
CA TYR A 115 -11.85 8.52 -2.55
C TYR A 115 -13.25 9.10 -2.40
N ASP A 116 -13.46 9.94 -1.39
CA ASP A 116 -14.73 10.64 -1.16
C ASP A 116 -15.13 11.52 -2.36
N GLN A 117 -14.15 12.10 -3.04
CA GLN A 117 -14.35 12.96 -4.21
C GLN A 117 -14.36 12.20 -5.56
N SER A 118 -14.35 10.86 -5.56
CA SER A 118 -14.32 10.10 -6.82
C SER A 118 -15.66 10.17 -7.56
N PRO A 119 -15.68 10.48 -8.88
CA PRO A 119 -16.91 10.55 -9.67
C PRO A 119 -17.53 9.17 -9.94
N HIS A 120 -16.81 8.08 -9.67
CA HIS A 120 -17.28 6.71 -9.91
C HIS A 120 -18.01 6.13 -8.70
N ARG A 121 -19.34 5.96 -8.81
CA ARG A 121 -20.20 5.42 -7.73
C ARG A 121 -19.77 4.04 -7.24
N ALA A 122 -19.22 3.20 -8.12
CA ALA A 122 -18.71 1.88 -7.76
C ALA A 122 -17.49 1.96 -6.83
N VAL A 123 -16.61 2.94 -7.04
CA VAL A 123 -15.43 3.18 -6.18
C VAL A 123 -15.89 3.69 -4.81
N ARG A 124 -16.85 4.62 -4.77
CA ARG A 124 -17.41 5.10 -3.49
C ARG A 124 -18.11 3.98 -2.72
N ALA A 125 -18.96 3.20 -3.38
CA ALA A 125 -19.67 2.09 -2.75
C ALA A 125 -18.71 0.98 -2.26
N ALA A 126 -17.60 0.75 -2.97
CA ALA A 126 -16.56 -0.19 -2.54
C ALA A 126 -15.83 0.28 -1.27
N VAL A 127 -15.64 1.60 -1.12
CA VAL A 127 -15.00 2.23 0.05
C VAL A 127 -15.98 2.30 1.24
N GLU A 128 -17.22 2.71 1.01
CA GLU A 128 -18.29 2.78 2.04
C GLU A 128 -18.61 1.42 2.66
N ARG A 129 -18.45 0.33 1.89
CA ARG A 129 -18.75 -1.04 2.33
C ARG A 129 -17.58 -1.77 2.99
N GLN A 130 -16.40 -1.15 3.17
CA GLN A 130 -15.29 -1.82 3.84
C GLN A 130 -15.55 -1.89 5.35
N PRO A 131 -15.88 -3.05 5.95
CA PRO A 131 -16.37 -3.09 7.32
C PRO A 131 -15.24 -2.93 8.35
N LEU A 132 -14.02 -3.29 7.98
CA LEU A 132 -12.83 -3.20 8.82
C LEU A 132 -11.65 -3.04 7.87
N TRP A 133 -11.01 -1.88 7.90
CA TRP A 133 -9.67 -1.71 7.35
C TRP A 133 -8.78 -2.78 7.99
N PRO A 134 -7.84 -3.44 7.27
CA PRO A 134 -7.11 -4.53 7.87
C PRO A 134 -6.43 -4.11 9.14
N VAL A 135 -6.68 -4.88 10.19
CA VAL A 135 -5.82 -4.90 11.36
C VAL A 135 -4.50 -5.49 10.87
N ALA A 136 -3.60 -4.62 10.41
CA ALA A 136 -2.24 -5.00 10.09
C ALA A 136 -1.62 -5.65 11.34
N THR A 137 -0.77 -6.66 11.15
CA THR A 137 -0.04 -7.26 12.28
C THR A 137 0.78 -6.18 13.02
N THR A 138 1.22 -5.14 12.29
CA THR A 138 1.75 -3.87 12.81
C THR A 138 1.36 -2.75 11.85
N THR A 139 0.90 -1.60 12.39
CA THR A 139 0.65 -0.37 11.61
C THR A 139 1.79 0.61 11.85
N LEU A 140 2.39 1.14 10.79
CA LEU A 140 3.38 2.21 10.86
C LEU A 140 2.68 3.50 10.42
N ALA A 141 2.36 4.38 11.36
CA ALA A 141 1.73 5.67 11.09
C ALA A 141 2.78 6.78 11.24
N GLY A 142 3.20 7.36 10.12
CA GLY A 142 4.11 8.50 10.10
C GLY A 142 3.33 9.81 10.06
N GLY A 143 3.14 10.45 11.22
CA GLY A 143 2.51 11.77 11.33
C GLY A 143 2.41 12.26 12.77
N ALA A 144 2.96 13.46 13.02
CA ALA A 144 2.92 14.12 14.33
C ALA A 144 1.47 14.36 14.78
N ASP A 145 1.18 13.84 15.98
CA ASP A 145 0.11 14.19 16.91
C ASP A 145 -1.07 15.00 16.35
N ARG A 146 -2.12 14.30 15.87
CA ARG A 146 -3.48 14.85 15.78
C ARG A 146 -4.52 13.77 16.10
N ARG A 147 -4.63 13.41 17.39
CA ARG A 147 -5.72 12.60 17.95
C ARG A 147 -7.01 13.40 18.21
N ALA A 148 -7.15 14.62 17.68
CA ALA A 148 -8.34 15.42 17.88
C ALA A 148 -9.31 15.22 16.69
N GLY A 149 -10.28 14.32 16.84
CA GLY A 149 -11.42 14.22 15.91
C GLY A 149 -11.91 12.81 15.53
N LEU A 150 -11.30 11.74 16.02
CA LEU A 150 -11.80 10.38 15.75
C LEU A 150 -12.99 10.03 16.69
N PRO A 151 -14.14 9.57 16.17
CA PRO A 151 -15.24 9.08 17.01
C PRO A 151 -14.80 7.93 17.92
N ALA A 152 -15.25 7.95 19.18
CA ALA A 152 -14.81 7.10 20.28
C ALA A 152 -14.99 5.56 20.09
N TRP A 153 -15.62 5.11 19.02
CA TRP A 153 -15.71 3.68 18.67
C TRP A 153 -14.55 3.20 17.77
N ARG A 154 -13.59 4.08 17.43
CA ARG A 154 -12.38 3.81 16.63
C ARG A 154 -11.12 3.63 17.46
N SER A 155 -11.22 3.07 18.67
CA SER A 155 -10.03 2.57 19.36
C SER A 155 -9.58 1.29 18.67
N ALA A 156 -8.61 1.41 17.75
CA ALA A 156 -7.89 0.27 17.23
C ALA A 156 -7.35 -0.57 18.40
N PRO A 157 -7.40 -1.92 18.35
CA PRO A 157 -6.72 -2.74 19.34
C PRO A 157 -5.22 -2.39 19.34
N PRO A 158 -4.50 -2.62 20.46
CA PRO A 158 -3.16 -2.08 20.68
C PRO A 158 -2.16 -2.70 19.69
N ALA A 159 -2.05 -2.13 18.50
CA ALA A 159 -0.93 -2.37 17.61
C ALA A 159 0.28 -1.73 18.27
N LYS A 160 1.37 -2.51 18.36
CA LYS A 160 2.65 -2.03 18.88
C LYS A 160 3.18 -0.98 17.91
N VAL A 161 2.87 0.28 18.19
CA VAL A 161 3.36 1.44 17.44
C VAL A 161 4.87 1.49 17.64
N ILE A 162 5.63 1.16 16.60
CA ILE A 162 7.06 1.49 16.59
C ILE A 162 7.13 2.96 16.17
N LEU A 163 7.18 3.83 17.18
CA LEU A 163 7.50 5.24 17.01
C LEU A 163 8.93 5.33 16.47
N GLY A 164 9.06 5.89 15.26
CA GLY A 164 10.30 6.50 14.79
C GLY A 164 10.38 7.95 15.21
#